data_AF-A0A2N6AW58-F1
#
_entry.id   AF-A0A2N6AW58-F1
#
_cell.length_a   1.000
_cell.length_b   1.000
_cell.length_c   1.000
_cell.angle_alpha   90.00
_cell.angle_beta   90.00
_cell.angle_gamma   90.00
#
_symmetry.space_group_name_H-M   'P 1'
#
loop_
_entity.id
_entity.type
_entity.pdbx_description
1 polymer ?
#
loop_
_entity_poly.entity_id
_entity_poly.type
_entity_poly.pdbx_seq_one_letter_code
_entity_poly.pdbx_strand_id
1 'polypeptide(L)' 'DKKEILIWVGGKRVSVNGRTSEIDVPALILNGRAMVPLRFITENLGLTILYHANYGIVEIID' A
#
# COMPACT_ATOMS: atom_id res chain seq x y z
N ASP A 1 -13.65 -9.11 -11.08
CA ASP A 1 -13.06 -10.03 -10.09
C ASP A 1 -12.81 -9.33 -8.76
N LYS A 2 -12.98 -10.05 -7.64
CA LYS A 2 -12.64 -9.54 -6.30
C LYS A 2 -11.13 -9.66 -6.12
N LYS A 3 -10.46 -8.56 -5.76
CA LYS A 3 -9.05 -8.55 -5.35
C LYS A 3 -8.96 -8.47 -3.83
N GLU A 4 -8.16 -9.34 -3.22
CA GLU A 4 -7.93 -9.37 -1.77
C GLU A 4 -6.47 -9.01 -1.49
N ILE A 5 -6.28 -8.06 -0.58
CA ILE A 5 -4.98 -7.59 -0.13
C ILE A 5 -4.97 -7.62 1.40
N LEU A 6 -4.05 -8.38 1.99
CA LEU A 6 -3.84 -8.50 3.43
C LEU A 6 -2.48 -7.91 3.80
N ILE A 7 -2.46 -7.03 4.81
CA ILE A 7 -1.25 -6.35 5.28
C ILE A 7 -1.17 -6.51 6.81
N TRP A 8 -0.07 -7.09 7.29
CA TRP A 8 0.15 -7.27 8.73
C TRP A 8 0.88 -6.06 9.29
N VAL A 9 0.30 -5.44 10.32
CA VAL A 9 0.90 -4.29 11.00
C VAL A 9 2.15 -4.71 11.77
N GLY A 10 3.19 -3.87 11.71
CA GLY A 10 4.47 -4.09 12.40
C GLY A 10 5.41 -5.09 11.72
N GLY A 11 4.96 -5.72 10.62
CA GLY A 11 5.76 -6.68 9.85
C GLY A 11 5.87 -6.28 8.38
N LYS A 12 6.81 -6.94 7.70
CA LYS A 12 6.98 -6.79 6.25
C LYS A 12 6.08 -7.72 5.44
N ARG A 13 5.35 -8.63 6.08
CA ARG A 13 4.55 -9.65 5.39
C ARG A 13 3.26 -9.05 4.82
N VAL A 14 2.97 -9.39 3.57
CA VAL A 14 1.71 -9.07 2.86
C VAL A 14 1.19 -10.28 2.09
N SER A 15 -0.08 -10.28 1.72
CA SER A 15 -0.67 -11.29 0.84
C SER A 15 -1.57 -10.63 -0.20
N VAL A 16 -1.46 -11.05 -1.45
CA VAL A 16 -2.33 -10.63 -2.55
C VAL A 16 -2.93 -11.89 -3.17
N ASN A 17 -4.25 -12.03 -3.08
CA ASN A 17 -4.98 -13.21 -3.55
C ASN A 17 -4.35 -14.53 -3.07
N GLY A 18 -4.01 -14.61 -1.78
CA GLY A 18 -3.39 -15.78 -1.14
C GLY A 18 -1.89 -15.95 -1.39
N ARG A 19 -1.27 -15.17 -2.28
CA ARG A 19 0.19 -15.21 -2.51
C ARG A 19 0.88 -14.26 -1.57
N THR A 20 1.80 -14.79 -0.77
CA THR A 20 2.52 -14.03 0.26
C THR A 20 3.80 -13.43 -0.32
N SER A 21 4.09 -12.18 0.04
CA SER A 21 5.30 -11.44 -0.33
C SER A 21 5.75 -10.55 0.84
N GLU A 22 6.87 -9.84 0.66
CA GLU A 22 7.33 -8.81 1.57
C GLU A 22 7.25 -7.40 0.97
N ILE A 23 7.10 -6.40 1.83
CA ILE A 23 7.13 -4.96 1.51
C ILE A 23 8.28 -4.28 2.25
N ASP A 24 8.86 -3.24 1.62
CA ASP A 24 10.00 -2.51 2.18
C ASP A 24 9.60 -1.66 3.39
N VAL A 25 8.44 -1.00 3.28
CA VAL A 25 7.88 -0.13 4.32
C VAL A 25 6.73 -0.86 4.99
N PRO A 26 6.85 -1.29 6.25
CA PRO A 26 5.78 -1.99 6.95
C PRO A 26 4.60 -1.06 7.26
N ALA A 27 3.40 -1.63 7.39
CA ALA A 27 2.28 -0.91 7.98
C ALA A 27 2.51 -0.68 9.48
N LEU A 28 2.01 0.44 10.00
CA LEU A 28 2.22 0.83 11.40
C LEU A 28 0.96 1.48 11.99
N ILE A 29 0.81 1.45 13.31
CA ILE A 29 -0.22 2.24 14.00
C ILE A 29 0.39 3.59 14.38
N LEU A 30 -0.22 4.67 13.91
CA LEU A 30 0.10 6.04 14.31
C LEU A 30 -1.16 6.70 14.84
N ASN A 31 -1.13 7.17 16.09
CA ASN A 31 -2.25 7.84 16.75
C ASN A 31 -3.57 7.04 16.67
N GLY A 32 -3.49 5.73 16.90
CA GLY A 32 -4.64 4.81 16.85
C GLY A 32 -5.15 4.50 15.44
N ARG A 33 -4.46 4.93 14.38
CA ARG A 33 -4.83 4.65 12.98
C ARG A 33 -3.78 3.79 12.31
N ALA A 34 -4.24 2.82 11.50
CA ALA A 34 -3.35 2.05 10.66
C ALA A 34 -2.89 2.90 9.46
N MET A 35 -1.58 3.10 9.36
CA MET A 35 -0.91 3.69 8.21
C MET A 35 -0.40 2.54 7.34
N VAL A 36 -0.86 2.50 6.09
CA VAL A 36 -0.54 1.43 5.14
C VAL A 36 0.24 1.99 3.95
N PRO A 37 1.11 1.20 3.30
CA PRO A 37 1.90 1.69 2.17
C PRO A 37 1.00 1.91 0.97
N LEU A 38 0.78 3.18 0.63
CA LEU A 38 -0.12 3.59 -0.44
C LEU A 38 0.25 2.95 -1.79
N ARG A 39 1.53 3.06 -2.18
CA ARG A 39 2.06 2.52 -3.46
C ARG A 39 1.77 1.03 -3.64
N PHE A 40 1.98 0.24 -2.59
CA PHE A 40 1.74 -1.20 -2.65
C PHE A 40 0.27 -1.51 -2.95
N ILE A 41 -0.66 -0.79 -2.31
CA ILE A 41 -2.09 -0.98 -2.52
C ILE A 41 -2.47 -0.55 -3.94
N THR A 42 -2.06 0.64 -4.37
CA THR A 42 -2.45 1.19 -5.69
C THR A 42 -1.94 0.33 -6.84
N GLU A 43 -0.67 -0.07 -6.82
CA GLU A 43 -0.09 -0.93 -7.88
C GLU A 43 -0.80 -2.27 -7.96
N ASN A 44 -1.14 -2.87 -6.81
CA ASN A 44 -1.91 -4.11 -6.79
C ASN A 44 -3.35 -3.90 -7.25
N LEU A 45 -3.92 -2.71 -7.16
CA LEU A 45 -5.24 -2.41 -7.73
C LEU A 45 -5.19 -2.08 -9.23
N GLY A 46 -3.99 -2.03 -9.84
CA GLY A 46 -3.82 -1.67 -11.24
C GLY A 46 -3.75 -0.16 -11.48
N LEU A 47 -3.66 0.64 -10.42
CA LEU A 47 -3.62 2.09 -10.48
C LEU A 47 -2.17 2.58 -10.54
N THR A 48 -1.99 3.72 -11.20
CA THR A 48 -0.71 4.43 -11.25
C THR A 48 -0.62 5.48 -10.15
N ILE A 49 0.55 5.63 -9.54
CA ILE A 49 0.82 6.67 -8.54
C ILE A 49 1.91 7.61 -9.04
N LEU A 50 1.64 8.92 -8.99
CA LEU A 50 2.61 9.97 -9.26
C LEU A 50 2.86 10.79 -8.01
N TYR A 51 4.12 11.12 -7.74
CA TYR A 51 4.50 12.04 -6.68
C TYR A 51 5.06 13.33 -7.28
N HIS A 52 4.32 14.42 -7.12
CA HIS A 52 4.71 15.75 -7.56
C HIS A 52 5.49 16.45 -6.46
N ALA A 53 6.80 16.20 -6.40
CA ALA A 53 7.67 16.66 -5.31
C ALA A 53 7.62 18.18 -5.07
N ASN A 54 7.51 18.98 -6.13
CA ASN A 54 7.45 20.45 -6.03
C ASN A 54 6.21 20.97 -5.28
N TYR A 55 5.12 20.18 -5.26
CA TYR A 55 3.85 20.57 -4.65
C TYR A 55 3.51 19.72 -3.42
N GLY A 56 4.27 18.66 -3.15
CA GLY A 56 3.95 17.69 -2.11
C GLY A 56 2.64 16.92 -2.41
N ILE A 57 2.29 16.77 -3.68
CA ILE A 57 1.03 16.12 -4.09
C ILE A 57 1.30 14.66 -4.46
N VAL A 58 0.42 13.78 -3.99
CA VAL A 58 0.32 12.41 -4.48
C VAL A 58 -0.94 12.31 -5.34
N GLU A 59 -0.76 11.94 -6.59
CA GLU A 59 -1.83 11.75 -7.57
C GLU A 59 -2.00 10.26 -7.86
N ILE A 60 -3.26 9.80 -7.89
CA ILE A 60 -3.64 8.41 -8.20
C ILE A 60 -4.44 8.43 -9.49
N ILE A 61 -4.03 7.62 -10.46
CA ILE A 61 -4.58 7.57 -11.81
C ILE A 61 -5.09 6.14 -12.06
N ASP A 62 -6.29 6.03 -12.62
CA ASP A 62 -6.90 4.78 -13.13
C ASP A 62 -6.58 4.61 -14.63
#